data_AF-A5UP86-F1
#
_entry.id   AF-A5UP86-F1
#
_cell.length_a   1.000
_cell.length_b   1.000
_cell.length_c   1.000
_cell.angle_alpha   90.00
_cell.angle_beta   90.00
_cell.angle_gamma   90.00
#
_symmetry.space_group_name_H-M   'P 1'
#
loop_
_entity.id
_entity.type
_entity.pdbx_description
1 polymer ?
#
loop_
_entity_poly.entity_id
_entity_poly.type
_entity_poly.pdbx_seq_one_letter_code
_entity_poly.pdbx_strand_id
1 'polypeptide(L)'
;MSCYKYWGKIEEIADKLSNFGNLDDDMNVLDDVAIDEVIEILDEVEVIAHDKTIDFDSAKHILDDEKMNRALKLIRKFYVYVGARLEMENALKILNSDNPREVLDSFHFYDRYIGLINNESKLAKFNEEKTFLFLGVCKIL
;
A
#
# COMPACT_ATOMS: atom_id res chain seq x y z
N MET A 1 -6.66 22.07 -15.36
CA MET A 1 -5.32 21.56 -14.99
C MET A 1 -5.12 20.25 -15.71
N SER A 2 -3.96 20.07 -16.35
CA SER A 2 -3.70 18.93 -17.24
C SER A 2 -4.00 17.61 -16.53
N CYS A 3 -4.90 16.82 -17.10
CA CYS A 3 -5.26 15.44 -16.72
C CYS A 3 -4.08 14.45 -16.80
N TYR A 4 -2.84 14.93 -16.92
CA TYR A 4 -1.62 14.17 -17.12
C TYR A 4 -0.51 14.49 -16.08
N LYS A 5 -0.83 15.23 -15.01
CA LYS A 5 0.13 15.68 -13.98
C LYS A 5 1.00 14.54 -13.43
N TYR A 6 0.45 13.34 -13.31
CA TYR A 6 1.12 12.20 -12.69
C TYR A 6 1.63 11.13 -13.65
N TRP A 7 1.39 11.24 -14.96
CA TRP A 7 1.80 10.20 -15.90
C TRP A 7 3.31 9.96 -15.88
N GLY A 8 4.11 11.02 -15.99
CA GLY A 8 5.57 10.89 -15.92
C GLY A 8 6.06 10.31 -14.59
N LYS A 9 5.41 10.63 -13.47
CA LYS A 9 5.78 10.07 -12.16
C LYS A 9 5.37 8.60 -12.01
N ILE A 10 4.22 8.21 -12.56
CA ILE A 10 3.77 6.81 -12.58
C ILE A 10 4.70 5.97 -13.47
N GLU A 11 5.13 6.50 -14.62
CA GLU A 11 6.12 5.85 -15.49
C GLU A 11 7.47 5.73 -14.77
N GLU A 12 7.95 6.79 -14.12
CA GLU A 12 9.21 6.75 -13.34
C GLU A 12 9.17 5.69 -12.23
N ILE A 13 8.05 5.59 -11.51
CA ILE A 13 7.85 4.54 -10.49
C ILE A 13 7.88 3.16 -11.14
N ALA A 14 7.19 2.97 -12.28
CA ALA A 14 7.19 1.69 -12.98
C ALA A 14 8.59 1.31 -13.51
N ASP A 15 9.38 2.28 -13.95
CA ASP A 15 10.76 2.08 -14.38
C ASP A 15 11.67 1.72 -13.18
N LYS A 16 11.53 2.40 -12.04
CA LYS A 16 12.21 2.03 -10.78
C LYS A 16 11.87 0.60 -10.37
N LEU A 17 10.59 0.22 -10.45
CA LEU A 17 10.13 -1.14 -10.15
C LEU A 17 10.73 -2.17 -11.11
N SER A 18 10.87 -1.84 -12.39
CA SER A 18 11.47 -2.72 -13.40
C SER A 18 12.95 -2.98 -13.15
N ASN A 19 13.65 -2.11 -12.41
CA ASN A 19 15.07 -2.30 -12.08
C ASN A 19 15.31 -3.44 -11.08
N PHE A 20 14.32 -3.81 -10.26
CA PHE A 20 14.46 -4.96 -9.35
C PHE A 20 14.35 -6.30 -10.10
N GLY A 21 13.80 -6.31 -11.31
CA GLY A 21 13.65 -7.51 -12.13
C GLY A 21 12.30 -7.56 -12.83
N ASN A 22 11.95 -8.75 -13.33
CA ASN A 22 10.69 -8.96 -14.03
C ASN A 22 9.53 -9.20 -13.03
N LEU A 23 9.10 -8.11 -12.40
CA LEU A 23 7.99 -8.09 -11.44
C LEU A 23 6.61 -8.36 -12.09
N ASP A 24 6.51 -8.33 -13.42
CA ASP A 24 5.28 -8.75 -14.11
C ASP A 24 5.01 -10.25 -13.87
N ASP A 25 6.07 -11.06 -13.79
CA ASP A 25 6.01 -12.53 -13.69
C ASP A 25 6.31 -13.05 -12.27
N ASP A 26 7.26 -12.44 -11.55
CA ASP A 26 7.66 -12.91 -10.21
C ASP A 26 7.91 -11.73 -9.25
N MET A 27 7.02 -11.59 -8.26
CA MET A 27 7.16 -10.58 -7.20
C MET A 27 8.13 -10.99 -6.10
N ASN A 28 8.47 -12.28 -5.99
CA ASN A 28 9.36 -12.79 -4.94
C ASN A 28 10.80 -12.26 -5.07
N VAL A 29 11.16 -11.72 -6.24
CA VAL A 29 12.44 -11.02 -6.43
C VAL A 29 12.59 -9.86 -5.44
N LEU A 30 11.48 -9.29 -4.96
CA LEU A 30 11.50 -8.26 -3.95
C LEU A 30 11.87 -8.78 -2.56
N ASP A 31 11.76 -10.08 -2.26
CA ASP A 31 12.11 -10.63 -0.93
C ASP A 31 13.60 -10.40 -0.59
N ASP A 32 14.46 -10.43 -1.60
CA ASP A 32 15.91 -10.21 -1.47
C ASP A 32 16.29 -8.72 -1.39
N VAL A 33 15.34 -7.82 -1.64
CA VAL A 33 15.57 -6.36 -1.61
C VAL A 33 15.38 -5.85 -0.17
N ALA A 34 16.24 -4.92 0.24
CA ALA A 34 16.12 -4.26 1.54
C ALA A 34 14.76 -3.55 1.65
N ILE A 35 14.04 -3.79 2.75
CA ILE A 35 12.69 -3.26 2.94
C ILE A 35 12.65 -1.73 2.90
N ASP A 36 13.71 -1.05 3.34
CA ASP A 36 13.81 0.41 3.31
C ASP A 36 13.77 0.97 1.87
N GLU A 37 14.45 0.32 0.93
CA GLU A 37 14.42 0.71 -0.50
C GLU A 37 13.03 0.54 -1.11
N VAL A 38 12.32 -0.51 -0.67
CA VAL A 38 10.95 -0.80 -1.09
C VAL A 38 9.96 0.22 -0.51
N ILE A 39 10.15 0.63 0.75
CA ILE A 39 9.34 1.64 1.43
C ILE A 39 9.46 2.99 0.72
N GLU A 40 10.64 3.39 0.25
CA GLU A 40 10.81 4.66 -0.48
C GLU A 40 9.91 4.74 -1.73
N ILE A 41 9.79 3.64 -2.47
CA ILE A 41 8.94 3.57 -3.66
C ILE A 41 7.46 3.52 -3.28
N LEU A 42 7.12 2.81 -2.21
CA LEU A 42 5.78 2.80 -1.65
C LEU A 42 5.34 4.21 -1.25
N ASP A 43 6.18 4.98 -0.55
CA ASP A 43 5.91 6.37 -0.17
C ASP A 43 5.68 7.26 -1.40
N GLU A 44 6.45 7.07 -2.48
CA GLU A 44 6.24 7.79 -3.74
C GLU A 44 4.87 7.52 -4.37
N VAL A 45 4.41 6.26 -4.35
CA VAL A 45 3.07 5.85 -4.83
C VAL A 45 1.98 6.52 -3.98
N GLU A 46 2.20 6.60 -2.68
CA GLU A 46 1.19 7.11 -1.74
C GLU A 46 1.01 8.61 -1.78
N VAL A 47 2.08 9.36 -2.10
CA VAL A 47 1.97 10.80 -2.40
C VAL A 47 0.99 11.03 -3.56
N ILE A 48 0.99 10.15 -4.57
CA ILE A 48 0.06 10.24 -5.70
C ILE A 48 -1.35 9.83 -5.26
N ALA A 49 -1.47 8.72 -4.54
CA ALA A 49 -2.77 8.18 -4.10
C ALA A 49 -3.51 9.10 -3.11
N HIS A 50 -2.78 9.86 -2.30
CA HIS A 50 -3.33 10.78 -1.30
C HIS A 50 -3.42 12.24 -1.76
N ASP A 51 -3.21 12.53 -3.06
CA ASP A 51 -3.40 13.89 -3.58
C ASP A 51 -4.89 14.28 -3.56
N LYS A 52 -5.27 15.07 -2.55
CA LYS A 52 -6.63 15.59 -2.36
C LYS A 52 -7.03 16.66 -3.37
N THR A 53 -6.11 17.12 -4.23
CA THR A 53 -6.37 18.12 -5.26
C THR A 53 -6.95 17.53 -6.54
N ILE A 54 -6.88 16.21 -6.70
CA ILE A 54 -7.47 15.49 -7.83
C ILE A 54 -8.85 15.00 -7.43
N ASP A 55 -9.86 15.38 -8.22
CA ASP A 55 -11.21 14.83 -8.07
C ASP A 55 -11.30 13.40 -8.62
N PHE A 56 -12.33 12.67 -8.20
CA PHE A 56 -12.50 11.26 -8.54
C PHE A 56 -12.59 11.00 -10.04
N ASP A 57 -13.24 11.88 -10.80
CA ASP A 57 -13.41 11.71 -12.25
C ASP A 57 -12.07 11.91 -12.97
N SER A 58 -11.29 12.93 -12.56
CA SER A 58 -9.93 13.13 -13.04
C SER A 58 -9.00 11.96 -12.69
N ALA A 59 -9.10 11.41 -11.48
CA ALA A 59 -8.33 10.23 -11.07
C ALA A 59 -8.68 9.02 -11.93
N LYS A 60 -9.97 8.79 -12.16
CA LYS A 60 -10.44 7.69 -13.02
C LYS A 60 -9.91 7.82 -14.45
N HIS A 61 -9.96 9.02 -15.03
CA HIS A 61 -9.41 9.27 -16.37
C HIS A 61 -7.89 9.00 -16.46
N ILE A 62 -7.14 9.31 -15.41
CA ILE A 62 -5.70 8.98 -15.34
C ILE A 62 -5.48 7.47 -15.22
N LEU A 63 -6.31 6.78 -14.43
CA LEU A 63 -6.14 5.38 -14.08
C LEU A 63 -6.67 4.40 -15.14
N ASP A 64 -7.67 4.81 -15.92
CA ASP A 64 -8.32 3.97 -16.94
C ASP A 64 -7.68 4.15 -18.35
N ASP A 65 -6.67 5.01 -18.50
CA ASP A 65 -5.97 5.20 -19.77
C ASP A 65 -5.21 3.93 -20.18
N GLU A 66 -5.38 3.50 -21.44
CA GLU A 66 -4.79 2.27 -21.97
C GLU A 66 -3.25 2.28 -21.90
N LYS A 67 -2.62 3.44 -22.06
CA LYS A 67 -1.15 3.57 -21.99
C LYS A 67 -0.65 3.33 -20.57
N MET A 68 -1.41 3.77 -19.57
CA MET A 68 -1.04 3.65 -18.15
C MET A 68 -1.41 2.30 -17.54
N ASN A 69 -2.27 1.53 -18.19
CA ASN A 69 -2.81 0.28 -17.67
C ASN A 69 -1.70 -0.72 -17.26
N ARG A 70 -0.60 -0.81 -18.02
CA ARG A 70 0.54 -1.68 -17.66
C ARG A 70 1.23 -1.20 -16.38
N ALA A 71 1.68 0.06 -16.34
CA ALA A 71 2.36 0.64 -15.19
C ALA A 71 1.49 0.55 -13.92
N LEU A 72 0.19 0.83 -14.04
CA LEU A 72 -0.75 0.76 -12.92
C LEU A 72 -0.98 -0.67 -12.42
N LYS A 73 -1.05 -1.65 -13.32
CA LYS A 73 -1.12 -3.07 -12.91
C LYS A 73 0.11 -3.48 -12.13
N LEU A 74 1.29 -3.07 -12.59
CA LEU A 74 2.55 -3.35 -11.91
C LEU A 74 2.57 -2.72 -10.51
N ILE A 75 2.26 -1.42 -10.41
CA ILE A 75 2.20 -0.69 -9.13
C ILE A 75 1.17 -1.31 -8.17
N ARG A 76 -0.01 -1.72 -8.67
CA ARG A 76 -1.03 -2.39 -7.83
C ARG A 76 -0.53 -3.73 -7.29
N LYS A 77 0.09 -4.55 -8.12
CA LYS A 77 0.69 -5.83 -7.68
C LYS A 77 1.78 -5.57 -6.64
N PHE A 78 2.65 -4.59 -6.89
CA PHE A 78 3.71 -4.16 -5.98
C PHE A 78 3.15 -3.74 -4.63
N TYR A 79 2.17 -2.82 -4.61
CA TYR A 79 1.55 -2.32 -3.38
C TYR A 79 0.97 -3.44 -2.51
N VAL A 80 0.24 -4.38 -3.12
CA VAL A 80 -0.34 -5.53 -2.40
C VAL A 80 0.74 -6.44 -1.83
N TYR A 81 1.77 -6.72 -2.62
CA TYR A 81 2.84 -7.62 -2.21
C TYR A 81 3.68 -7.01 -1.08
N VAL A 82 4.12 -5.76 -1.23
CA VAL A 82 4.90 -5.04 -0.21
C VAL A 82 4.10 -4.85 1.07
N GLY A 83 2.81 -4.53 0.97
CA GLY A 83 1.94 -4.45 2.13
C GLY A 83 1.93 -5.75 2.93
N ALA A 84 1.79 -6.89 2.26
CA ALA A 84 1.84 -8.20 2.92
C ALA A 84 3.21 -8.50 3.53
N ARG A 85 4.31 -8.15 2.84
CA ARG A 85 5.67 -8.32 3.36
C ARG A 85 5.90 -7.47 4.62
N LEU A 86 5.48 -6.21 4.62
CA LEU A 86 5.57 -5.31 5.78
C LEU A 86 4.79 -5.85 6.97
N GLU A 87 3.58 -6.37 6.74
CA GLU A 87 2.76 -7.00 7.79
C GLU A 87 3.46 -8.23 8.38
N MET A 88 4.04 -9.09 7.53
CA MET A 88 4.77 -10.28 7.97
C MET A 88 6.04 -9.94 8.75
N GLU A 89 6.88 -9.04 8.24
CA GLU A 89 8.10 -8.61 8.94
C GLU A 89 7.77 -7.94 10.27
N ASN A 90 6.73 -7.11 10.33
CA ASN A 90 6.29 -6.48 11.56
C ASN A 90 5.74 -7.51 12.56
N ALA A 91 4.96 -8.49 12.11
CA ALA A 91 4.47 -9.58 12.96
C ALA A 91 5.63 -10.38 13.57
N LEU A 92 6.67 -10.68 12.78
CA LEU A 92 7.88 -11.34 13.29
C LEU A 92 8.62 -10.47 14.31
N LYS A 93 8.70 -9.15 14.10
CA LYS A 93 9.29 -8.21 15.08
C LYS A 93 8.48 -8.19 16.39
N ILE A 94 7.15 -8.17 16.31
CA ILE A 94 6.25 -8.20 17.47
C ILE A 94 6.46 -9.49 18.29
N LEU A 95 6.54 -10.65 17.63
CA LEU A 95 6.73 -11.95 18.28
C LEU A 95 8.06 -12.06 19.03
N ASN A 96 9.10 -11.37 18.56
CA ASN A 96 10.45 -11.42 19.12
C ASN A 96 10.79 -10.23 20.02
N SER A 97 9.85 -9.31 20.27
CA SER A 97 10.09 -8.08 21.02
C SER A 97 9.74 -8.22 22.50
N ASP A 98 10.57 -7.65 23.36
CA ASP A 98 10.27 -7.47 24.78
C ASP A 98 9.14 -6.44 25.01
N ASN A 99 8.90 -5.55 24.04
CA ASN A 99 7.81 -4.58 24.04
C ASN A 99 6.99 -4.66 22.73
N PRO A 100 6.09 -5.65 22.59
CA PRO A 100 5.32 -5.86 21.36
C PRO A 100 4.44 -4.68 20.95
N ARG A 101 3.97 -3.88 21.91
CA ARG A 101 3.08 -2.75 21.66
C ARG A 101 3.81 -1.58 20.99
N GLU A 102 5.02 -1.28 21.45
CA GLU A 102 5.85 -0.24 20.84
C GLU A 102 6.21 -0.60 19.39
N VAL A 103 6.48 -1.88 19.11
CA VAL A 103 6.71 -2.35 17.73
C VAL A 103 5.45 -2.20 16.89
N LEU A 104 4.29 -2.58 17.41
CA LEU A 104 3.02 -2.41 16.70
C LEU A 104 2.73 -0.93 16.38
N ASP A 105 2.93 -0.05 17.36
CA ASP A 105 2.71 1.40 17.21
C ASP A 105 3.70 2.03 16.20
N SER A 106 4.86 1.40 15.96
CA SER A 106 5.85 1.81 14.95
C SER A 106 5.56 1.31 13.53
N PHE A 107 4.51 0.50 13.34
CA PHE A 107 4.19 -0.06 12.02
C PHE A 107 3.87 1.04 11.01
N HIS A 108 4.42 0.93 9.80
CA HIS A 108 4.36 1.97 8.77
C HIS A 108 2.93 2.45 8.45
N PHE A 109 1.93 1.55 8.46
CA PHE A 109 0.53 1.91 8.20
C PHE A 109 -0.34 2.14 9.45
N TYR A 110 0.23 2.10 10.65
CA TYR A 110 -0.54 2.09 11.91
C TYR A 110 -1.56 3.23 12.01
N ASP A 111 -1.11 4.47 11.85
CA ASP A 111 -1.97 5.66 11.94
C ASP A 111 -3.13 5.64 10.93
N ARG A 112 -2.92 5.00 9.77
CA ARG A 112 -3.94 4.87 8.73
C ARG A 112 -5.01 3.87 9.12
N TYR A 113 -4.61 2.73 9.68
CA TYR A 113 -5.55 1.75 10.24
C TYR A 113 -6.39 2.38 11.35
N ILE A 114 -5.79 3.17 12.25
CA ILE A 114 -6.53 3.93 13.27
C ILE A 114 -7.53 4.91 12.63
N GLY A 115 -7.10 5.65 11.61
CA GLY A 115 -7.98 6.56 10.86
C GLY A 115 -9.16 5.83 10.20
N LEU A 116 -8.91 4.69 9.56
CA LEU A 116 -9.93 3.87 8.89
C LEU A 116 -10.95 3.33 9.90
N ILE A 117 -10.47 2.71 10.99
CA ILE A 117 -11.33 2.17 12.06
C ILE A 117 -12.17 3.29 12.69
N ASN A 118 -11.60 4.49 12.88
CA ASN A 118 -12.34 5.64 13.40
C ASN A 118 -13.45 6.12 12.45
N ASN A 119 -13.26 6.00 11.13
CA ASN A 119 -14.28 6.34 10.16
C ASN A 119 -15.37 5.26 10.10
N GLU A 120 -14.98 3.99 10.06
CA GLU A 120 -15.90 2.84 10.02
C GLU A 120 -16.73 2.75 11.31
N SER A 121 -16.11 2.97 12.47
CA SER A 121 -16.80 2.95 13.76
C SER A 121 -17.90 4.00 13.88
N LYS A 122 -17.70 5.19 13.29
CA LYS A 122 -18.74 6.23 13.22
C LYS A 122 -19.87 5.84 12.26
N LEU A 123 -19.53 5.26 11.11
CA LEU A 123 -20.49 4.88 10.08
C LEU A 123 -21.37 3.70 10.54
N ALA A 124 -20.75 2.62 11.02
CA ALA A 124 -21.41 1.40 11.46
C ALA A 124 -21.85 1.43 12.93
N LYS A 125 -21.49 2.50 13.66
CA LYS A 125 -21.81 2.73 15.07
C LYS A 125 -21.35 1.57 15.94
N PHE A 126 -20.04 1.36 16.01
CA PHE A 126 -19.46 0.29 16.82
C PHE A 126 -19.87 0.46 18.29
N ASN A 127 -20.15 -0.66 18.95
CA ASN A 127 -20.40 -0.70 20.38
C ASN A 127 -19.96 -2.07 20.91
N GLU A 128 -19.82 -2.18 22.23
CA GLU A 128 -19.33 -3.39 22.91
C GLU A 128 -20.29 -4.59 22.82
N GLU A 129 -21.55 -4.35 22.44
CA GLU A 129 -22.60 -5.37 22.33
C GLU A 129 -22.66 -6.03 20.94
N LYS A 130 -21.88 -5.52 19.98
CA LYS A 130 -21.85 -6.01 18.59
C LYS A 130 -20.69 -6.98 18.38
N THR A 131 -21.00 -8.08 17.71
CA THR A 131 -19.98 -8.99 17.17
C THR A 131 -19.53 -8.50 15.80
N PHE A 132 -18.21 -8.39 15.63
CA PHE A 132 -17.59 -8.04 14.36
C PHE A 132 -16.93 -9.27 13.74
N LEU A 133 -17.09 -9.41 12.42
CA LEU A 133 -16.36 -10.39 11.62
C LEU A 133 -15.47 -9.62 10.64
N PHE A 134 -14.16 -9.79 10.78
CA PHE A 134 -13.18 -9.22 9.85
C PHE A 134 -12.75 -10.31 8.86
N LEU A 135 -12.98 -10.08 7.56
CA LEU A 135 -12.68 -11.05 6.51
C LEU A 135 -11.46 -10.58 5.70
N GLY A 136 -10.38 -11.37 5.74
CA GLY A 136 -9.13 -11.11 5.01
C GLY A 136 -8.06 -10.49 5.91
N VAL A 137 -7.33 -11.33 6.65
CA VAL A 137 -6.46 -10.92 7.77
C VAL A 137 -4.97 -11.09 7.46
N CYS A 138 -4.56 -10.81 6.23
CA CYS A 138 -3.22 -11.09 5.65
C CYS A 138 -3.11 -12.47 4.99
N LYS A 139 -2.27 -12.52 3.94
CA LYS A 139 -1.84 -13.74 3.26
C LYS A 139 -0.76 -14.38 4.12
N ILE A 140 -1.17 -15.10 5.17
CA ILE A 140 -0.26 -15.97 5.93
C ILE A 140 0.05 -17.15 4.99
N LEU A 141 1.18 -17.08 4.30
CA LEU A 141 1.74 -18.19 3.53
C LEU A 141 2.58 -19.08 4.45
#